data_AF-A0A1J5S8E8-F1
#
_entry.id   AF-A0A1J5S8E8-F1
#
_cell.length_a   1.000
_cell.length_b   1.000
_cell.length_c   1.000
_cell.angle_alpha   90.00
_cell.angle_beta   90.00
_cell.angle_gamma   90.00
#
_symmetry.space_group_name_H-M   'P 1'
#
loop_
_entity.id
_entity.type
_entity.pdbx_description
1 polymer ?
#
loop_
_entity_poly.entity_id
_entity_poly.type
_entity_poly.pdbx_seq_one_letter_code
_entity_poly.pdbx_strand_id
1 'polypeptide(L)'
;MAARRLLIMMVLTSARLRLTLQLLATLAVLAWLPGNALKLFAFLVIWALGFGRISRPELLLMLGINALFVLMNLGALHQAVFRFNRPDALGMPIYEFVMWGFYILNTLRFLDGRPPRGRLWVTLGLAAMFALPFSTVGDATALTLVSAAILALCLAFYHERMDLAYVLYMVVMGATVEYIGVATGQWSYPGTGGVPLWFATMWGGIGLFSRRLLLPLLCQDTETTRSEGVGPYQGF
;
A
#
# COMPACT_ATOMS: atom_id res chain seq x y z
N MET A 1 -22.48 -20.40 -21.03
CA MET A 1 -21.73 -19.16 -20.69
C MET A 1 -22.17 -18.50 -19.38
N ALA A 2 -23.47 -18.47 -19.04
CA ALA A 2 -23.98 -17.84 -17.83
C ALA A 2 -23.43 -18.43 -16.51
N ALA A 3 -23.39 -19.77 -16.37
CA ALA A 3 -22.88 -20.43 -15.17
C ALA A 3 -21.42 -20.07 -14.84
N ARG A 4 -20.56 -19.95 -15.85
CA ARG A 4 -19.15 -19.53 -15.68
C ARG A 4 -19.04 -18.09 -15.16
N ARG A 5 -19.88 -17.18 -15.64
CA ARG A 5 -19.91 -15.78 -15.15
C ARG A 5 -20.37 -15.71 -13.69
N LEU A 6 -21.39 -16.48 -13.33
CA LEU A 6 -21.90 -16.54 -11.96
C LEU A 6 -20.86 -17.08 -10.98
N LEU A 7 -20.17 -18.16 -11.32
CA LEU A 7 -19.08 -18.70 -10.50
C LEU A 7 -17.94 -17.68 -10.30
N ILE A 8 -17.50 -17.01 -11.36
CA ILE A 8 -16.45 -15.97 -11.28
C ILE A 8 -16.89 -14.84 -10.34
N MET A 9 -18.12 -14.36 -10.48
CA MET A 9 -18.66 -13.31 -9.60
C MET A 9 -18.69 -13.76 -8.13
N MET A 10 -19.16 -14.97 -7.84
CA MET A 10 -19.21 -15.49 -6.47
C MET A 10 -17.81 -15.59 -5.83
N VAL A 11 -16.83 -16.09 -6.59
CA VAL A 11 -15.44 -16.21 -6.13
C VAL A 11 -14.82 -14.84 -5.86
N LEU A 12 -15.00 -13.88 -6.77
CA LEU A 12 -14.49 -12.51 -6.60
C LEU A 12 -15.12 -11.82 -5.38
N THR A 13 -16.43 -11.97 -5.19
CA THR A 13 -17.12 -11.41 -4.02
C THR A 13 -16.63 -12.04 -2.73
N SER A 14 -16.41 -13.35 -2.69
CA SER A 14 -15.85 -14.03 -1.51
C SER A 14 -14.43 -13.55 -1.18
N ALA A 15 -13.57 -13.38 -2.19
CA ALA A 15 -12.21 -12.90 -2.00
C ALA A 15 -12.17 -11.48 -1.44
N ARG A 16 -12.96 -10.56 -2.02
CA ARG A 16 -13.07 -9.17 -1.54
C ARG A 16 -13.64 -9.10 -0.13
N LEU A 17 -14.69 -9.86 0.18
CA LEU A 17 -15.25 -9.92 1.52
C LEU A 17 -14.19 -10.36 2.54
N ARG A 18 -13.41 -11.42 2.22
CA ARG A 18 -12.31 -11.88 3.08
C ARG A 18 -11.26 -10.79 3.33
N LEU A 19 -10.84 -10.07 2.29
CA LEU A 19 -9.86 -8.99 2.39
C LEU A 19 -10.40 -7.78 3.17
N THR A 20 -11.69 -7.46 3.03
CA THR A 20 -12.35 -6.43 3.84
C THR A 20 -12.38 -6.84 5.32
N LEU A 21 -12.79 -8.07 5.63
CA LEU A 21 -12.80 -8.58 7.01
C LEU A 21 -11.38 -8.61 7.61
N GLN A 22 -10.38 -8.98 6.81
CA GLN A 22 -8.98 -8.94 7.20
C GLN A 22 -8.52 -7.51 7.56
N LEU A 23 -8.87 -6.52 6.74
CA LEU A 23 -8.56 -5.11 7.01
C LEU A 23 -9.26 -4.63 8.28
N LEU A 24 -10.56 -4.90 8.43
CA LEU A 24 -11.33 -4.51 9.61
C LEU A 24 -10.76 -5.15 10.89
N ALA A 25 -10.39 -6.43 10.85
CA ALA A 25 -9.75 -7.11 11.98
C ALA A 25 -8.37 -6.50 12.31
N THR A 26 -7.59 -6.14 11.29
CA THR A 26 -6.31 -5.43 11.47
C THR A 26 -6.53 -4.07 12.16
N LEU A 27 -7.51 -3.29 11.71
CA LEU A 27 -7.85 -2.00 12.32
C LEU A 27 -8.33 -2.18 13.78
N ALA A 28 -9.11 -3.23 14.06
CA ALA A 28 -9.57 -3.51 15.42
C ALA A 28 -8.42 -3.88 16.36
N VAL A 29 -7.48 -4.71 15.90
CA VAL A 29 -6.27 -5.04 16.66
C VAL A 29 -5.42 -3.79 16.90
N LEU A 30 -5.25 -2.94 15.88
CA LEU A 30 -4.52 -1.68 16.02
C LEU A 30 -5.13 -0.78 17.10
N ALA A 31 -6.46 -0.66 17.08
CA ALA A 31 -7.23 0.20 17.98
C ALA A 31 -7.22 -0.28 19.44
N TRP A 32 -7.47 -1.56 19.68
CA TRP A 32 -7.87 -2.04 21.00
C TRP A 32 -6.92 -3.04 21.64
N LEU A 33 -6.04 -3.72 20.87
CA LEU A 33 -5.16 -4.73 21.46
C LEU A 33 -3.97 -4.06 22.17
N PRO A 34 -3.74 -4.32 23.47
CA PRO A 34 -2.62 -3.72 24.18
C PRO A 34 -1.31 -4.40 23.81
N GLY A 35 -0.23 -3.62 23.74
CA GLY A 35 1.13 -4.11 23.53
C GLY A 35 1.47 -4.39 22.06
N ASN A 36 2.65 -3.92 21.65
CA ASN A 36 3.06 -3.98 20.24
C ASN A 36 3.41 -5.40 19.78
N ALA A 37 4.00 -6.22 20.65
CA ALA A 37 4.29 -7.63 20.34
C ALA A 37 3.00 -8.44 20.13
N LEU A 38 1.98 -8.22 20.97
CA LEU A 38 0.69 -8.90 20.85
C LEU A 38 -0.06 -8.46 19.59
N LYS A 39 0.00 -7.16 19.25
CA LYS A 39 -0.47 -6.62 17.96
C LYS A 39 0.21 -7.27 16.77
N LEU A 40 1.54 -7.33 16.76
CA LEU A 40 2.30 -7.99 15.69
C LEU A 40 1.88 -9.45 15.53
N PHE A 41 1.79 -10.21 16.62
CA PHE A 41 1.35 -11.60 16.55
C PHE A 41 -0.06 -11.73 15.97
N ALA A 42 -1.01 -10.94 16.47
CA ALA A 42 -2.39 -10.96 15.97
C ALA A 42 -2.49 -10.54 14.50
N PHE A 43 -1.73 -9.52 14.08
CA PHE A 43 -1.61 -9.13 12.68
C PHE A 43 -1.11 -10.28 11.81
N LEU A 44 -0.01 -10.93 12.17
CA LEU A 44 0.53 -12.04 11.38
C LEU A 44 -0.49 -13.18 11.23
N VAL A 45 -1.24 -13.51 12.28
CA VAL A 45 -2.32 -14.52 12.22
C VAL A 45 -3.44 -14.07 11.27
N ILE A 46 -3.97 -12.85 11.45
CA ILE A 46 -5.03 -12.28 10.59
C ILE A 46 -4.57 -12.23 9.12
N TRP A 47 -3.31 -11.84 8.90
CA TRP A 47 -2.75 -11.69 7.56
C TRP A 47 -2.54 -13.04 6.87
N ALA A 48 -1.98 -14.02 7.57
CA ALA A 48 -1.83 -15.39 7.07
C ALA A 48 -3.18 -16.01 6.68
N LEU A 49 -4.21 -15.84 7.53
CA LEU A 49 -5.55 -16.35 7.24
C LEU A 49 -6.25 -15.60 6.11
N GLY A 50 -6.16 -14.26 6.09
CA GLY A 50 -6.86 -13.43 5.12
C GLY A 50 -6.24 -13.47 3.72
N PHE A 51 -4.91 -13.57 3.61
CA PHE A 51 -4.23 -13.72 2.32
C PHE A 51 -4.20 -15.17 1.84
N GLY A 52 -4.19 -16.14 2.75
CA GLY A 52 -3.95 -17.53 2.40
C GLY A 52 -2.52 -17.69 1.87
N ARG A 53 -2.37 -18.27 0.67
CA ARG A 53 -1.05 -18.47 0.06
C ARG A 53 -0.48 -17.13 -0.45
N ILE A 54 0.70 -16.77 0.03
CA ILE A 54 1.50 -15.66 -0.48
C ILE A 54 2.59 -16.25 -1.37
N SER A 55 2.65 -15.80 -2.63
CA SER A 55 3.67 -16.25 -3.58
C SER A 55 5.04 -15.63 -3.25
N ARG A 56 6.12 -16.22 -3.79
CA ARG A 56 7.47 -15.68 -3.58
C ARG A 56 7.62 -14.22 -4.09
N PRO A 57 7.12 -13.84 -5.28
CA PRO A 57 7.20 -12.45 -5.73
C PRO A 57 6.45 -11.48 -4.82
N GLU A 58 5.27 -11.86 -4.33
CA GLU A 58 4.51 -11.04 -3.37
C GLU A 58 5.28 -10.86 -2.06
N LEU A 59 5.89 -11.92 -1.53
CA LEU A 59 6.69 -11.84 -0.30
C LEU A 59 7.91 -10.93 -0.49
N LEU A 60 8.65 -11.06 -1.59
CA LEU A 60 9.79 -10.20 -1.90
C LEU A 60 9.36 -8.73 -2.03
N LEU A 61 8.22 -8.49 -2.69
CA LEU A 61 7.63 -7.16 -2.81
C LEU A 61 7.28 -6.58 -1.44
N MET A 62 6.61 -7.35 -0.58
CA MET A 62 6.27 -6.93 0.78
C MET A 62 7.51 -6.56 1.58
N LEU A 63 8.56 -7.39 1.53
CA LEU A 63 9.83 -7.12 2.23
C LEU A 63 10.50 -5.84 1.72
N GLY A 64 10.54 -5.64 0.40
CA GLY A 64 11.11 -4.42 -0.19
C GLY A 64 10.35 -3.15 0.21
N ILE A 65 9.01 -3.20 0.20
CA ILE A 65 8.17 -2.10 0.65
C ILE A 65 8.37 -1.82 2.13
N ASN A 66 8.37 -2.85 2.97
CA ASN A 66 8.59 -2.69 4.40
C ASN A 66 9.94 -2.03 4.69
N ALA A 67 11.01 -2.45 4.02
CA ALA A 67 12.33 -1.85 4.17
C ALA A 67 12.32 -0.36 3.75
N LEU A 68 11.69 -0.02 2.63
CA LEU A 68 11.57 1.36 2.18
C LEU A 68 10.84 2.24 3.20
N PHE A 69 9.69 1.78 3.71
CA PHE A 69 8.89 2.54 4.67
C PHE A 69 9.54 2.65 6.05
N VAL A 70 10.32 1.66 6.47
CA VAL A 70 11.18 1.78 7.64
C VAL A 70 12.14 2.96 7.49
N LEU A 71 12.82 3.09 6.35
CA LEU A 71 13.73 4.21 6.09
C LEU A 71 12.99 5.56 6.06
N MET A 72 11.82 5.62 5.43
CA MET A 72 11.01 6.84 5.39
C MET A 72 10.52 7.24 6.79
N ASN A 73 10.07 6.28 7.60
CA ASN A 73 9.66 6.52 8.97
C ASN A 73 10.82 7.04 9.83
N LEU A 74 12.03 6.52 9.66
CA LEU A 74 13.21 7.04 10.35
C LEU A 74 13.45 8.52 10.01
N GLY A 75 13.33 8.89 8.73
CA GLY A 75 13.42 10.29 8.30
C GLY A 75 12.33 11.17 8.92
N ALA A 76 11.08 10.72 8.90
CA ALA A 76 9.94 11.44 9.47
C ALA A 76 10.05 11.60 11.00
N LEU A 77 10.52 10.57 11.71
CA LEU A 77 10.79 10.61 13.15
C LEU A 77 11.94 11.56 13.47
N HIS A 78 13.02 11.54 12.70
CA HIS A 78 14.15 12.46 12.86
C HIS A 78 13.73 13.93 12.64
N GLN A 79 12.82 14.18 11.70
CA GLN A 79 12.24 15.50 11.44
C GLN A 79 11.11 15.87 12.42
N ALA A 80 10.77 14.99 13.36
CA ALA A 80 9.66 15.14 14.29
C ALA A 80 8.31 15.47 13.61
N VAL A 81 8.10 14.99 12.38
CA VAL A 81 6.84 15.16 11.63
C VAL A 81 5.69 14.45 12.36
N PHE A 82 6.01 13.35 13.02
CA PHE A 82 5.12 12.65 13.94
C PHE A 82 5.94 11.86 14.96
N ARG A 83 5.26 11.29 15.96
CA ARG A 83 5.90 10.39 16.93
C ARG A 83 4.96 9.24 17.30
N PHE A 84 5.54 8.06 17.51
CA PHE A 84 4.84 6.95 18.16
C PHE A 84 4.81 7.14 19.67
N ASN A 85 3.67 6.88 20.30
CA ASN A 85 3.52 7.08 21.74
C ASN A 85 4.06 5.90 22.56
N ARG A 86 4.23 4.73 21.93
CA ARG A 86 4.81 3.52 22.52
C ARG A 86 5.75 2.86 21.52
N PRO A 87 6.95 3.42 21.28
CA PRO A 87 7.92 2.83 20.36
C PRO A 87 8.60 1.61 20.98
N ASP A 88 9.03 0.67 20.15
CA ASP A 88 9.90 -0.45 20.53
C ASP A 88 11.31 -0.23 19.95
N ALA A 89 11.51 -0.54 18.68
CA ALA A 89 12.81 -0.53 18.01
C ALA A 89 12.92 0.64 17.03
N LEU A 90 14.06 1.33 17.04
CA LEU A 90 14.36 2.48 16.18
C LEU A 90 13.30 3.61 16.24
N GLY A 91 12.66 3.78 17.41
CA GLY A 91 11.60 4.78 17.58
C GLY A 91 10.25 4.38 16.99
N MET A 92 10.07 3.12 16.55
CA MET A 92 8.84 2.59 15.97
C MET A 92 8.31 1.37 16.73
N PRO A 93 6.99 1.13 16.77
CA PRO A 93 6.42 -0.14 17.19
C PRO A 93 6.90 -1.30 16.31
N ILE A 94 7.09 -2.48 16.88
CA ILE A 94 7.63 -3.64 16.14
C ILE A 94 6.75 -4.10 14.97
N TYR A 95 5.45 -3.81 15.00
CA TYR A 95 4.55 -4.13 13.90
C TYR A 95 4.76 -3.24 12.67
N GLU A 96 5.33 -2.04 12.81
CA GLU A 96 5.57 -1.13 11.67
C GLU A 96 6.51 -1.73 10.63
N PHE A 97 7.47 -2.54 11.08
CA PHE A 97 8.44 -3.21 10.21
C PHE A 97 7.82 -4.18 9.21
N VAL A 98 6.55 -4.55 9.37
CA VAL A 98 5.88 -5.53 8.49
C VAL A 98 4.56 -5.04 7.89
N MET A 99 4.02 -3.92 8.38
CA MET A 99 2.65 -3.50 8.12
C MET A 99 2.45 -2.86 6.74
N TRP A 100 3.45 -2.16 6.21
CA TRP A 100 3.33 -1.49 4.90
C TRP A 100 3.18 -2.48 3.75
N GLY A 101 3.92 -3.58 3.78
CA GLY A 101 3.77 -4.68 2.84
C GLY A 101 2.36 -5.28 2.86
N PHE A 102 1.72 -5.33 4.04
CA PHE A 102 0.31 -5.75 4.15
C PHE A 102 -0.62 -4.79 3.42
N TYR A 103 -0.52 -3.47 3.66
CA TYR A 103 -1.42 -2.49 3.01
C TYR A 103 -1.32 -2.53 1.48
N ILE A 104 -0.10 -2.65 0.96
CA ILE A 104 0.15 -2.75 -0.48
C ILE A 104 -0.42 -4.06 -1.03
N LEU A 105 -0.14 -5.21 -0.40
CA LEU A 105 -0.64 -6.49 -0.89
C LEU A 105 -2.17 -6.57 -0.80
N ASN A 106 -2.77 -6.04 0.27
CA ASN A 106 -4.22 -5.96 0.42
C ASN A 106 -4.84 -5.12 -0.71
N THR A 107 -4.27 -3.95 -1.00
CA THR A 107 -4.71 -3.08 -2.11
C THR A 107 -4.62 -3.79 -3.47
N LEU A 108 -3.48 -4.40 -3.78
CA LEU A 108 -3.25 -5.09 -5.05
C LEU A 108 -4.26 -6.22 -5.27
N ARG A 109 -4.48 -7.06 -4.24
CA ARG A 109 -5.41 -8.20 -4.30
C ARG A 109 -6.87 -7.77 -4.23
N PHE A 110 -7.20 -6.69 -3.54
CA PHE A 110 -8.59 -6.22 -3.41
C PHE A 110 -9.11 -5.63 -4.72
N LEU A 111 -8.28 -4.80 -5.36
CA LEU A 111 -8.64 -4.12 -6.60
C LEU A 111 -8.45 -5.01 -7.84
N ASP A 112 -7.51 -5.97 -7.81
CA ASP A 112 -7.32 -7.02 -8.83
C ASP A 112 -7.38 -6.49 -10.27
N GLY A 113 -6.52 -5.50 -10.55
CA GLY A 113 -6.48 -4.79 -11.82
C GLY A 113 -5.50 -5.42 -12.81
N ARG A 114 -5.74 -5.22 -14.11
CA ARG A 114 -4.70 -5.50 -15.12
C ARG A 114 -3.52 -4.54 -14.93
N PRO A 115 -2.27 -5.02 -15.06
CA PRO A 115 -1.10 -4.15 -15.06
C PRO A 115 -1.25 -3.04 -16.10
N PRO A 116 -1.00 -1.78 -15.72
CA PRO A 116 -0.98 -0.70 -16.69
C PRO A 116 0.14 -0.91 -17.72
N ARG A 117 -0.07 -0.37 -18.91
CA ARG A 117 1.02 -0.14 -19.86
C ARG A 117 1.68 1.21 -19.56
N GLY A 118 2.97 1.33 -19.81
CA GLY A 118 3.68 2.60 -19.61
C GLY A 118 5.19 2.46 -19.71
N ARG A 119 5.86 3.61 -19.77
CA ARG A 119 7.33 3.69 -19.73
C ARG A 119 7.77 3.73 -18.27
N LEU A 120 8.34 2.63 -17.77
CA LEU A 120 8.79 2.48 -16.38
C LEU A 120 9.63 3.66 -15.89
N TRP A 121 10.56 4.16 -16.70
CA TRP A 121 11.44 5.27 -16.35
C TRP A 121 10.69 6.59 -16.09
N VAL A 122 9.59 6.86 -16.81
CA VAL A 122 8.76 8.04 -16.56
C VAL A 122 8.07 7.90 -15.20
N THR A 123 7.54 6.71 -14.91
CA THR A 123 6.89 6.44 -13.63
C THR A 123 7.87 6.55 -12.46
N LEU A 124 9.09 6.05 -12.61
CA LEU A 124 10.15 6.20 -11.62
C LEU A 124 10.51 7.67 -11.37
N GLY A 125 10.64 8.47 -12.43
CA GLY A 125 10.89 9.91 -12.31
C GLY A 125 9.76 10.65 -11.57
N LEU A 126 8.50 10.34 -11.90
CA LEU A 126 7.33 10.91 -11.21
C LEU A 126 7.24 10.46 -9.75
N ALA A 127 7.56 9.19 -9.46
CA ALA A 127 7.59 8.67 -8.08
C ALA A 127 8.68 9.34 -7.24
N ALA A 128 9.88 9.52 -7.80
CA ALA A 128 10.96 10.24 -7.12
C ALA A 128 10.58 11.70 -6.85
N MET A 129 10.00 12.39 -7.84
CA MET A 129 9.49 13.75 -7.68
C MET A 129 8.40 13.83 -6.61
N PHE A 130 7.51 12.83 -6.53
CA PHE A 130 6.45 12.78 -5.52
C PHE A 130 6.97 12.48 -4.11
N ALA A 131 8.01 11.66 -3.98
CA ALA A 131 8.60 11.32 -2.68
C ALA A 131 9.44 12.47 -2.08
N LEU A 132 10.08 13.28 -2.91
CA LEU A 132 11.02 14.32 -2.48
C LEU A 132 10.46 15.33 -1.45
N PRO A 133 9.22 15.86 -1.58
CA PRO A 133 8.66 16.76 -0.58
C PRO A 133 8.58 16.15 0.83
N PHE A 134 8.27 14.86 0.93
CA PHE A 134 8.13 14.17 2.23
C PHE A 134 9.46 14.01 2.98
N SER A 135 10.60 14.22 2.31
CA SER A 135 11.91 14.24 2.96
C SER A 135 12.49 15.65 3.13
N THR A 136 11.92 16.67 2.50
CA THR A 136 12.53 18.02 2.41
C THR A 136 11.65 19.15 2.96
N VAL A 137 10.33 18.95 3.06
CA VAL A 137 9.38 19.99 3.48
C VAL A 137 8.86 19.69 4.89
N GLY A 138 9.30 20.47 5.88
CA GLY A 138 8.88 20.30 7.28
C GLY A 138 7.55 20.98 7.65
N ASP A 139 7.13 21.99 6.89
CA ASP A 139 5.84 22.65 7.13
C ASP A 139 4.68 21.83 6.57
N ALA A 140 3.70 21.49 7.42
CA ALA A 140 2.60 20.59 7.05
C ALA A 140 1.69 21.17 5.95
N THR A 141 1.50 22.48 5.92
CA THR A 141 0.65 23.15 4.93
C THR A 141 1.34 23.15 3.57
N ALA A 142 2.61 23.57 3.52
CA ALA A 142 3.45 23.52 2.34
C ALA A 142 3.57 22.09 1.80
N LEU A 143 3.80 21.11 2.67
CA LEU A 143 3.86 19.70 2.29
C LEU A 143 2.54 19.24 1.65
N THR A 144 1.39 19.62 2.23
CA THR A 144 0.07 19.31 1.66
C THR A 144 -0.08 19.90 0.27
N LEU A 145 0.22 21.20 0.10
CA LEU A 145 0.05 21.90 -1.19
C LEU A 145 0.97 21.33 -2.27
N VAL A 146 2.26 21.14 -1.96
CA VAL A 146 3.25 20.63 -2.91
C VAL A 146 2.95 19.19 -3.30
N SER A 147 2.67 18.31 -2.33
CA SER A 147 2.33 16.92 -2.62
C SER A 147 1.00 16.79 -3.37
N ALA A 148 0.01 17.64 -3.08
CA ALA A 148 -1.25 17.69 -3.82
C ALA A 148 -1.03 18.10 -5.28
N ALA A 149 -0.24 19.15 -5.52
CA ALA A 149 0.08 19.62 -6.87
C ALA A 149 0.82 18.54 -7.68
N ILE A 150 1.79 17.85 -7.07
CA ILE A 150 2.53 16.77 -7.74
C ILE A 150 1.63 15.55 -7.97
N LEU A 151 0.76 15.18 -7.02
CA LEU A 151 -0.20 14.10 -7.23
C LEU A 151 -1.18 14.42 -8.36
N ALA A 152 -1.70 15.65 -8.42
CA ALA A 152 -2.56 16.11 -9.50
C ALA A 152 -1.84 16.04 -10.86
N LEU A 153 -0.56 16.46 -10.91
CA LEU A 153 0.27 16.30 -12.09
C LEU A 153 0.42 14.82 -12.49
N CYS A 154 0.75 13.94 -11.54
CA CYS A 154 0.86 12.51 -11.78
C CYS A 154 -0.45 11.91 -12.31
N LEU A 155 -1.60 12.35 -11.78
CA LEU A 155 -2.92 11.94 -12.26
C LEU A 155 -3.24 12.49 -13.65
N ALA A 156 -2.77 13.68 -14.01
CA ALA A 156 -2.88 14.17 -15.39
C ALA A 156 -2.17 13.22 -16.38
N PHE A 157 -0.99 12.70 -16.00
CA PHE A 157 -0.29 11.65 -16.77
C PHE A 157 -0.95 10.27 -16.66
N TYR A 158 -1.56 9.94 -15.52
CA TYR A 158 -2.11 8.62 -15.17
C TYR A 158 -3.55 8.72 -14.65
N HIS A 159 -4.52 8.73 -15.58
CA HIS A 159 -5.95 8.92 -15.28
C HIS A 159 -6.82 7.74 -15.73
N GLU A 160 -6.28 6.52 -15.81
CA GLU A 160 -7.13 5.36 -16.04
C GLU A 160 -8.06 5.17 -14.83
N ARG A 161 -9.27 4.64 -15.05
CA ARG A 161 -10.24 4.41 -13.95
C ARG A 161 -9.63 3.61 -12.79
N MET A 162 -8.75 2.67 -13.11
CA MET A 162 -8.05 1.88 -12.09
C MET A 162 -6.96 2.66 -11.36
N ASP A 163 -6.33 3.68 -11.95
CA ASP A 163 -5.42 4.57 -11.19
C ASP A 163 -6.19 5.28 -10.09
N LEU A 164 -7.34 5.88 -10.46
CA LEU A 164 -8.20 6.58 -9.51
C LEU A 164 -8.74 5.64 -8.43
N ALA A 165 -9.09 4.40 -8.79
CA ALA A 165 -9.54 3.40 -7.82
C ALA A 165 -8.44 3.07 -6.79
N TYR A 166 -7.19 2.91 -7.24
CA TYR A 166 -6.05 2.65 -6.36
C TYR A 166 -5.74 3.85 -5.45
N VAL A 167 -5.75 5.07 -6.00
CA VAL A 167 -5.59 6.30 -5.23
C VAL A 167 -6.67 6.39 -4.15
N LEU A 168 -7.94 6.32 -4.54
CA LEU A 168 -9.06 6.47 -3.62
C LEU A 168 -9.06 5.39 -2.54
N TYR A 169 -8.81 4.14 -2.92
CA TYR A 169 -8.76 3.03 -1.98
C TYR A 169 -7.69 3.24 -0.91
N MET A 170 -6.47 3.61 -1.32
CA MET A 170 -5.38 3.87 -0.36
C MET A 170 -5.61 5.13 0.47
N VAL A 171 -6.23 6.18 -0.08
CA VAL A 171 -6.64 7.35 0.71
C VAL A 171 -7.61 6.96 1.81
N VAL A 172 -8.64 6.16 1.49
CA VAL A 172 -9.63 5.71 2.48
C VAL A 172 -9.01 4.79 3.51
N MET A 173 -8.22 3.80 3.08
CA MET A 173 -7.47 2.91 3.98
C MET A 173 -6.57 3.71 4.91
N GLY A 174 -5.74 4.58 4.34
CA GLY A 174 -4.80 5.41 5.05
C GLY A 174 -5.46 6.33 6.06
N ALA A 175 -6.49 7.07 5.64
CA ALA A 175 -7.28 7.89 6.56
C ALA A 175 -7.82 7.05 7.72
N THR A 176 -8.36 5.87 7.45
CA THR A 176 -8.90 5.00 8.51
C THR A 176 -7.81 4.57 9.49
N VAL A 177 -6.64 4.14 8.99
CA VAL A 177 -5.48 3.77 9.82
C VAL A 177 -5.01 4.96 10.66
N GLU A 178 -4.85 6.13 10.04
CA GLU A 178 -4.37 7.35 10.70
C GLU A 178 -5.31 7.85 11.79
N TYR A 179 -6.61 7.95 11.47
CA TYR A 179 -7.59 8.41 12.45
C TYR A 179 -7.72 7.43 13.61
N ILE A 180 -7.68 6.12 13.37
CA ILE A 180 -7.67 5.12 14.44
C ILE A 180 -6.39 5.22 15.27
N GLY A 181 -5.23 5.34 14.62
CA GLY A 181 -3.94 5.46 15.30
C GLY A 181 -3.87 6.67 16.21
N VAL A 182 -4.30 7.84 15.73
CA VAL A 182 -4.36 9.07 16.54
C VAL A 182 -5.44 8.97 17.63
N ALA A 183 -6.66 8.54 17.30
CA ALA A 183 -7.78 8.48 18.26
C ALA A 183 -7.53 7.47 19.39
N THR A 184 -6.77 6.40 19.13
CA THR A 184 -6.40 5.39 20.14
C THR A 184 -5.01 5.60 20.73
N GLY A 185 -4.37 6.74 20.43
CA GLY A 185 -3.10 7.12 21.01
C GLY A 185 -1.92 6.22 20.63
N GLN A 186 -1.93 5.62 19.44
CA GLN A 186 -0.78 4.89 18.90
C GLN A 186 0.35 5.85 18.49
N TRP A 187 -0.01 6.96 17.85
CA TRP A 187 0.92 8.03 17.46
C TRP A 187 0.25 9.40 17.58
N SER A 188 1.04 10.45 17.41
CA SER A 188 0.57 11.84 17.45
C SER A 188 1.34 12.73 16.48
N TYR A 189 0.66 13.78 16.01
CA TYR A 189 1.19 14.82 15.13
C TYR A 189 1.37 16.12 15.90
N PRO A 190 2.48 16.86 15.73
CA PRO A 190 2.66 18.17 16.36
C PRO A 190 1.64 19.18 15.83
N GLY A 191 1.02 19.95 16.73
CA GLY A 191 0.25 21.15 16.40
C GLY A 191 -1.12 20.96 15.75
N THR A 192 -1.51 19.76 15.33
CA THR A 192 -2.73 19.56 14.51
C THR A 192 -3.95 19.04 15.25
N GLY A 193 -3.83 18.60 16.51
CA GLY A 193 -4.93 18.00 17.27
C GLY A 193 -5.58 16.77 16.61
N GLY A 194 -4.97 16.25 15.55
CA GLY A 194 -5.57 15.30 14.60
C GLY A 194 -4.62 14.94 13.46
N VAL A 195 -5.16 14.31 12.41
CA VAL A 195 -4.38 13.84 11.24
C VAL A 195 -4.17 15.00 10.25
N PRO A 196 -2.94 15.35 9.87
CA PRO A 196 -2.70 16.40 8.89
C PRO A 196 -3.13 15.98 7.47
N LEU A 197 -3.52 16.95 6.64
CA LEU A 197 -4.10 16.68 5.32
C LEU A 197 -3.12 16.08 4.31
N TRP A 198 -1.80 16.30 4.47
CA TRP A 198 -0.79 15.69 3.60
C TRP A 198 -0.80 14.15 3.66
N PHE A 199 -1.42 13.53 4.67
CA PHE A 199 -1.62 12.08 4.63
C PHE A 199 -2.45 11.63 3.44
N ALA A 200 -3.50 12.38 3.10
CA ALA A 200 -4.35 12.02 1.98
C ALA A 200 -3.55 12.01 0.67
N THR A 201 -2.69 13.00 0.45
CA THR A 201 -1.83 13.04 -0.74
C THR A 201 -0.79 11.91 -0.71
N MET A 202 -0.14 11.68 0.43
CA MET A 202 0.83 10.58 0.63
C MET A 202 0.21 9.22 0.28
N TRP A 203 -0.89 8.86 0.93
CA TRP A 203 -1.61 7.60 0.70
C TRP A 203 -2.13 7.50 -0.74
N GLY A 204 -2.61 8.61 -1.31
CA GLY A 204 -3.01 8.67 -2.72
C GLY A 204 -1.85 8.36 -3.66
N GLY A 205 -0.68 8.97 -3.47
CA GLY A 205 0.51 8.68 -4.24
C GLY A 205 0.97 7.23 -4.10
N ILE A 206 0.97 6.69 -2.89
CA ILE A 206 1.28 5.27 -2.64
C ILE A 206 0.32 4.37 -3.43
N GLY A 207 -0.98 4.65 -3.43
CA GLY A 207 -1.96 3.93 -4.25
C GLY A 207 -1.63 3.98 -5.74
N LEU A 208 -1.39 5.18 -6.28
CA LEU A 208 -1.05 5.37 -7.68
C LEU A 208 0.21 4.58 -8.08
N PHE A 209 1.29 4.70 -7.31
CA PHE A 209 2.56 4.05 -7.62
C PHE A 209 2.55 2.56 -7.30
N SER A 210 1.68 2.08 -6.42
CA SER A 210 1.42 0.64 -6.27
C SER A 210 0.93 0.04 -7.58
N ARG A 211 -0.02 0.71 -8.25
CA ARG A 211 -0.51 0.25 -9.55
C ARG A 211 0.54 0.41 -10.65
N ARG A 212 1.24 1.55 -10.70
CA ARG A 212 2.08 1.92 -11.84
C ARG A 212 3.50 1.34 -11.77
N LEU A 213 4.03 1.05 -10.58
CA LEU A 213 5.36 0.46 -10.39
C LEU A 213 5.29 -0.99 -9.91
N LEU A 214 4.49 -1.28 -8.88
CA LEU A 214 4.57 -2.57 -8.18
C LEU A 214 3.82 -3.69 -8.92
N LEU A 215 2.61 -3.40 -9.39
CA LEU A 215 1.78 -4.40 -10.08
C LEU A 215 2.45 -4.97 -11.35
N PRO A 216 3.08 -4.17 -12.23
CA PRO A 216 3.83 -4.70 -13.38
C PRO A 216 4.93 -5.70 -12.99
N LEU A 217 5.65 -5.46 -11.89
CA LEU A 217 6.73 -6.33 -11.42
C LEU A 217 6.21 -7.71 -10.99
N LEU A 218 4.98 -7.80 -10.49
CA LEU A 218 4.37 -9.07 -10.09
C LEU A 218 3.88 -9.93 -11.27
N CYS A 219 3.70 -9.33 -12.45
CA CYS A 219 3.13 -10.03 -13.60
C CYS A 219 4.14 -10.49 -14.66
N GLN A 220 5.40 -10.06 -14.59
CA GLN A 220 6.42 -10.36 -15.61
C GLN A 220 6.80 -11.85 -15.70
N ASP A 221 6.72 -12.61 -14.61
CA ASP A 221 7.19 -14.01 -14.57
C ASP A 221 6.30 -15.01 -15.34
N THR A 222 5.08 -14.62 -15.70
CA THR A 222 4.13 -15.57 -16.33
C THR A 222 4.30 -15.66 -17.86
N GLU A 223 4.85 -14.62 -18.51
CA GLU A 223 4.95 -14.58 -19.98
C GLU A 223 6.23 -15.25 -20.50
N THR A 224 7.38 -15.07 -19.84
CA THR A 224 8.68 -15.64 -20.29
C THR A 224 8.65 -17.18 -20.34
N THR A 225 7.93 -17.83 -19.42
CA THR A 225 7.85 -19.30 -19.37
C THR A 225 6.96 -19.88 -20.49
N ARG A 226 6.07 -19.07 -21.11
CA ARG A 226 5.20 -19.55 -22.21
C ARG A 226 5.85 -19.45 -23.59
N SER A 227 6.80 -18.53 -23.79
CA SER A 227 7.46 -18.37 -25.08
C SER A 227 8.51 -19.45 -25.39
N GLU A 228 9.00 -20.18 -24.39
CA GLU A 228 10.03 -21.21 -24.58
C GLU A 228 9.44 -22.62 -24.86
N GLY A 229 8.11 -22.79 -24.79
CA GLY A 229 7.44 -24.09 -24.92
C GLY A 229 6.73 -24.38 -26.25
N VAL A 230 6.65 -23.42 -27.18
CA VAL A 230 6.09 -23.65 -28.52
C VAL A 230 7.24 -23.73 -29.51
N GLY A 231 7.88 -24.90 -29.55
CA GLY A 231 8.69 -25.28 -30.70
C GLY A 231 7.84 -25.28 -31.97
N PRO A 232 8.41 -24.90 -33.13
CA PRO A 232 7.72 -25.01 -34.40
C PRO A 232 7.57 -26.49 -34.75
N TYR A 233 6.43 -27.10 -34.43
CA TYR A 233 5.83 -28.06 -35.35
C TYR A 233 5.14 -27.17 -36.41
N GLN A 234 5.60 -26.91 -37.64
CA GLN A 234 6.39 -27.62 -38.65
C GLN A 234 6.08 -29.12 -38.80
N GLY A 235 5.26 -29.41 -39.83
CA GLY A 235 5.06 -30.72 -40.46
C GLY A 235 3.89 -31.50 -39.88
N PHE A 236 2.83 -31.86 -40.61
CA PHE A 236 2.54 -31.83 -42.05
C PHE A 236 1.04 -31.60 -42.26
#